data_AF-A0A2N9EIL1-F1
#
_entry.id   AF-A0A2N9EIL1-F1
#
_cell.length_a   1.000
_cell.length_b   1.000
_cell.length_c   1.000
_cell.angle_alpha   90.00
_cell.angle_beta   90.00
_cell.angle_gamma   90.00
#
_symmetry.space_group_name_H-M   'P 1'
#
loop_
_entity.id
_entity.type
_entity.pdbx_description
1 polymer ?
#
loop_
_entity_poly.entity_id
_entity_poly.type
_entity_poly.pdbx_seq_one_letter_code
_entity_poly.pdbx_strand_id
1 'polypeptide(L)'
;MFTAFLSVASALGTPPYFGAMVLAFLSNLMGGLTHYGIGSAPVFYGANYVPLSKWWGYGFLISVVNIIIWLGVRGVWWKFIGLW
;
A
#
# COMPACT_ATOMS: atom_id res chain seq x y z
N MET A 1 -4.54 6.15 -11.19
CA MET A 1 -5.35 6.71 -10.08
C MET A 1 -4.57 7.61 -9.12
N PHE A 2 -3.24 7.52 -9.07
CA PHE A 2 -2.40 8.38 -8.23
C PHE A 2 -2.71 9.89 -8.39
N THR A 3 -2.75 10.41 -9.63
CA THR A 3 -2.98 11.83 -9.91
C THR A 3 -4.38 12.31 -9.52
N ALA A 4 -5.40 11.47 -9.69
CA ALA A 4 -6.78 11.80 -9.32
C ALA A 4 -6.98 11.85 -7.80
N PHE A 5 -6.38 10.92 -7.04
CA PHE A 5 -6.43 10.99 -5.58
C PHE A 5 -5.57 12.12 -5.01
N LEU A 6 -4.42 12.39 -5.63
CA LEU A 6 -3.57 13.50 -5.22
C LEU A 6 -4.24 14.86 -5.45
N SER A 7 -4.94 15.05 -6.58
CA SER A 7 -5.64 16.31 -6.86
C SER A 7 -6.75 16.56 -5.84
N VAL A 8 -7.55 15.54 -5.50
CA VAL A 8 -8.60 15.65 -4.48
C VAL A 8 -8.00 15.90 -3.09
N ALA A 9 -6.95 15.18 -2.70
CA ALA A 9 -6.29 15.39 -1.40
C ALA A 9 -5.68 16.80 -1.28
N SER A 10 -5.10 17.32 -2.36
CA SER A 10 -4.59 18.69 -2.41
C SER A 10 -5.69 19.74 -2.31
N ALA A 11 -6.86 19.50 -2.93
CA ALA A 11 -8.02 20.38 -2.84
C ALA A 11 -8.62 20.42 -1.43
N LEU A 12 -8.46 19.36 -0.65
CA LEU A 12 -8.88 19.27 0.76
C LEU A 12 -7.88 19.91 1.75
N GLY A 13 -6.80 20.54 1.25
CA GLY A 13 -5.81 21.24 2.08
C GLY A 13 -4.68 20.36 2.62
N THR A 14 -4.56 19.11 2.16
CA THR A 14 -3.42 18.25 2.53
C THR A 14 -2.16 18.72 1.78
N PRO A 15 -0.98 18.84 2.44
CA PRO A 15 0.27 19.18 1.77
C PRO A 15 0.52 18.21 0.59
N PRO A 16 0.68 18.71 -0.65
CA PRO A 16 0.77 17.85 -1.85
C PRO A 16 1.94 16.87 -1.79
N TYR A 17 3.06 17.29 -1.21
CA TYR A 17 4.24 16.44 -1.04
C TYR A 17 3.95 15.25 -0.11
N PHE A 18 3.27 15.51 1.01
CA PHE A 18 2.87 14.48 1.96
C PHE A 18 1.86 13.52 1.32
N GLY A 19 0.82 14.02 0.65
CA GLY A 19 -0.16 13.21 -0.07
C GLY A 19 0.49 12.35 -1.17
N ALA A 20 1.45 12.90 -1.91
CA ALA A 20 2.18 12.17 -2.95
C ALA A 20 3.02 11.03 -2.35
N MET A 21 3.72 11.27 -1.23
CA MET A 21 4.47 10.24 -0.52
C MET A 21 3.54 9.11 -0.05
N VAL A 22 2.43 9.45 0.62
CA VAL A 22 1.45 8.47 1.12
C VAL A 22 0.95 7.56 -0.01
N LEU A 23 0.51 8.17 -1.12
CA LEU A 23 -0.01 7.43 -2.27
C LEU A 23 1.05 6.58 -2.95
N ALA A 24 2.30 7.06 -3.05
CA ALA A 24 3.40 6.33 -3.66
C ALA A 24 3.72 5.06 -2.86
N PHE A 25 3.68 5.20 -1.54
CA PHE A 25 3.89 4.09 -0.64
C PHE A 25 2.74 3.07 -0.65
N LEU A 26 1.48 3.53 -0.60
CA LEU A 26 0.32 2.64 -0.73
C LEU A 26 0.36 1.85 -2.05
N SER A 27 0.80 2.48 -3.14
CA SER A 27 0.98 1.79 -4.42
C SER A 27 1.95 0.61 -4.33
N ASN A 28 3.01 0.73 -3.52
CA ASN A 28 3.97 -0.35 -3.34
C ASN A 28 3.41 -1.50 -2.48
N LEU A 29 2.66 -1.16 -1.43
CA LEU A 29 2.02 -2.15 -0.54
C LEU A 29 0.96 -2.98 -1.26
N MET A 30 0.17 -2.34 -2.13
CA MET A 30 -0.88 -3.00 -2.90
C MET A 30 -0.33 -4.05 -3.87
N GLY A 31 0.92 -3.90 -4.32
CA GLY A 31 1.56 -4.84 -5.23
C GLY A 31 1.69 -6.24 -4.63
N GLY A 32 1.95 -6.38 -3.32
CA GLY A 32 2.20 -7.68 -2.69
C GLY A 32 0.95 -8.50 -2.36
N LEU A 33 -0.26 -7.98 -2.60
CA LEU A 33 -1.50 -8.57 -2.07
C LEU A 33 -2.11 -9.63 -3.00
N THR A 34 -1.94 -9.46 -4.32
CA THR A 34 -2.49 -10.38 -5.31
C THR A 34 -1.38 -11.08 -6.07
N HIS A 35 -1.69 -12.26 -6.63
CA HIS A 35 -0.77 -13.05 -7.44
C HIS A 35 -0.37 -12.36 -8.75
N TYR A 36 -1.00 -11.24 -9.12
CA TYR A 36 -0.69 -10.40 -10.28
C TYR A 36 -0.29 -8.97 -9.91
N GLY A 37 -0.12 -8.65 -8.63
CA GLY A 37 0.10 -7.27 -8.19
C GLY A 37 1.52 -6.75 -8.48
N ILE A 38 2.51 -7.63 -8.63
CA ILE A 38 3.87 -7.29 -9.08
C ILE A 38 4.35 -8.35 -10.07
N GLY A 39 5.26 -7.98 -10.98
CA GLY A 39 5.77 -8.89 -12.02
C GLY A 39 6.39 -10.20 -11.53
N SER A 40 6.90 -10.26 -10.29
CA SER A 40 7.40 -11.51 -9.70
C SER A 40 6.32 -12.40 -9.09
N ALA A 41 5.14 -11.86 -8.74
CA ALA A 41 4.07 -12.63 -8.11
C ALA A 41 3.51 -13.75 -9.00
N PRO A 42 3.32 -13.57 -10.33
CA PRO A 42 2.94 -14.65 -11.23
C PRO A 42 4.02 -15.72 -11.37
N VAL A 43 5.30 -15.34 -11.27
CA VAL A 43 6.43 -16.27 -11.34
C VAL A 43 6.43 -17.20 -10.12
N PHE A 44 6.19 -16.64 -8.92
CA PHE A 44 6.05 -17.44 -7.70
C PHE A 44 4.77 -18.29 -7.67
N TYR A 45 3.65 -17.76 -8.17
CA TYR A 45 2.40 -18.50 -8.26
C TYR A 45 2.48 -19.64 -9.29
N GLY A 46 3.16 -19.42 -10.42
CA GLY A 46 3.38 -20.43 -11.47
C GLY A 46 4.22 -21.63 -11.03
N ALA A 47 4.97 -21.51 -9.93
CA ALA A 47 5.70 -22.61 -9.32
C ALA A 47 4.80 -23.60 -8.54
N ASN A 48 3.49 -23.37 -8.48
CA ASN A 48 2.46 -24.26 -7.90
C ASN A 48 2.66 -24.62 -6.41
N TYR A 49 3.50 -23.90 -5.67
CA TYR A 49 3.72 -24.12 -4.24
C TYR A 49 2.54 -23.68 -3.36
N VAL A 50 1.74 -22.70 -3.79
CA VAL A 50 0.68 -22.10 -2.98
C VAL A 50 -0.65 -22.02 -3.76
N PRO A 51 -1.74 -22.61 -3.26
CA PRO A 51 -3.06 -22.52 -3.91
C PRO A 51 -3.65 -21.11 -3.82
N LEU A 52 -4.46 -20.73 -4.81
CA LEU A 52 -5.05 -19.39 -4.96
C LEU A 52 -5.76 -18.90 -3.69
N SER A 53 -6.59 -19.73 -3.06
CA SER A 53 -7.33 -19.36 -1.84
C SER A 53 -6.41 -19.01 -0.67
N LYS A 54 -5.26 -19.70 -0.54
CA LYS A 54 -4.27 -19.36 0.49
C LYS A 54 -3.55 -18.06 0.14
N TRP A 55 -3.15 -17.87 -1.11
CA TRP A 55 -2.50 -16.63 -1.55
C TRP A 55 -3.37 -15.41 -1.25
N TRP A 56 -4.64 -15.46 -1.62
CA TRP A 56 -5.59 -14.36 -1.37
C TRP A 56 -5.92 -14.21 0.11
N GLY A 57 -6.04 -15.31 0.87
CA GLY A 57 -6.24 -15.26 2.32
C GLY A 57 -5.07 -14.59 3.05
N TYR A 58 -3.84 -14.94 2.70
CA TYR A 58 -2.64 -14.28 3.23
C TYR A 58 -2.53 -12.83 2.74
N GLY A 59 -2.85 -12.57 1.47
CA GLY A 59 -2.91 -11.21 0.92
C GLY A 59 -3.87 -10.32 1.72
N PHE A 60 -5.05 -10.81 2.06
CA PHE A 60 -6.00 -10.08 2.90
C PHE A 60 -5.43 -9.81 4.31
N LEU A 61 -4.87 -10.82 4.97
CA LEU A 61 -4.25 -10.64 6.29
C LEU A 61 -3.11 -9.62 6.25
N ILE A 62 -2.23 -9.71 5.25
CA ILE A 62 -1.11 -8.79 5.03
C ILE A 62 -1.61 -7.38 4.73
N SER A 63 -2.74 -7.22 4.04
CA SER A 63 -3.34 -5.90 3.81
C SER A 63 -3.74 -5.22 5.12
N VAL A 64 -4.38 -5.95 6.05
CA VAL A 64 -4.78 -5.44 7.37
C VAL A 64 -3.55 -5.06 8.19
N VAL A 65 -2.53 -5.92 8.23
CA VAL A 65 -1.28 -5.64 8.93
C VAL A 65 -0.60 -4.39 8.37
N ASN A 66 -0.55 -4.26 7.04
CA ASN A 66 0.00 -3.07 6.40
C ASN A 66 -0.77 -1.81 6.76
N ILE A 67 -2.11 -1.84 6.75
CA ILE A 67 -2.94 -0.70 7.15
C ILE A 67 -2.63 -0.29 8.60
N ILE A 68 -2.52 -1.24 9.53
CA ILE A 68 -2.21 -0.97 10.95
C ILE A 68 -0.83 -0.32 11.10
N ILE A 69 0.20 -0.88 10.44
CA ILE A 69 1.56 -0.35 10.53
C ILE A 69 1.64 1.04 9.89
N TRP A 70 0.97 1.24 8.75
CA TRP A 70 1.07 2.48 7.99
C TRP A 70 0.21 3.60 8.54
N LEU A 71 -1.02 3.33 8.99
CA LEU A 71 -1.85 4.35 9.63
C LEU A 71 -1.42 4.60 11.08
N GLY A 72 -1.00 3.56 11.81
CA GLY A 72 -0.57 3.68 13.20
C GLY A 72 0.86 4.19 13.31
N VAL A 73 1.84 3.32 13.03
CA VAL A 73 3.27 3.61 13.28
C VAL A 73 3.78 4.74 12.40
N ARG A 74 3.40 4.75 11.12
CA ARG A 74 3.90 5.78 10.19
C ARG A 74 3.19 7.12 10.37
N GLY A 75 1.92 7.14 10.75
CA GLY A 75 1.22 8.36 11.15
C GLY A 75 1.89 9.04 12.35
N VAL A 76 2.27 8.26 13.36
CA VAL A 76 3.01 8.76 14.53
C VAL A 76 4.42 9.21 14.15
N TRP A 77 5.12 8.46 13.28
CA TRP A 77 6.45 8.82 12.80
C TRP A 77 6.45 10.14 12.01
N TRP A 78 5.45 10.35 11.15
CA TRP A 78 5.31 11.58 10.36
C TRP A 78 5.06 12.82 11.21
N LYS A 79 4.34 12.66 12.32
CA LYS A 79 4.20 13.70 13.34
C LYS A 79 5.51 13.98 14.09
N PHE A 80 6.31 12.94 14.34
CA PHE A 80 7.60 13.07 15.04
C PHE A 80 8.67 13.78 14.19
N ILE A 81 8.70 13.54 12.88
CA ILE A 81 9.64 14.18 11.94
C ILE A 81 9.18 15.56 11.45
N GLY A 82 8.04 16.08 11.95
CA GLY A 82 7.53 17.40 11.59
C GLY A 82 7.04 17.52 10.14
N LEU A 83 6.70 16.40 9.49
CA LEU A 83 6.10 16.39 8.15
C LEU A 83 4.63 16.85 8.18
N TRP A 84 4.01 16.83 9.36
CA TRP A 84 2.74 17.46 9.71
C TRP A 84 2.66 17.75 11.21
#